data_AF-R9IV81-F1
#
_entry.id   AF-R9IV81-F1
#
_cell.length_a   1.000
_cell.length_b   1.000
_cell.length_c   1.000
_cell.angle_alpha   90.00
_cell.angle_beta   90.00
_cell.angle_gamma   90.00
#
_symmetry.space_group_name_H-M   'P 1'
#
loop_
_entity.id
_entity.type
_entity.pdbx_description
1 polymer ?
#
loop_
_entity_poly.entity_id
_entity_poly.type
_entity_poly.pdbx_seq_one_letter_code
_entity_poly.pdbx_strand_id
1 'polypeptide(L)'
;MAVVLLLVVIVKFSNHDGKNGKVESFRGARLEENIWNPLIAASVNEKNLTLTVDNRELTNKEDGIYMDKNLNIMVPFSILSDSFQCSAHLYEKKKLVLEKHSDVVSFQLEEDTVEVNHKKENITAPMVQMDGEYYVSAKIVAEKLNFNYNWNIAENMAIAINSAEDSIFPLKYDLRDRQRAPHVKNQGPYGTCWAFAALSALESILLPEEACEFSPDHMTLQNGFARKQMEGGEYTMGMAYLAAWQGPVYEKDDPYGDGKSEENLQPVKHIQEMQLLDGKDFEKIKESVFRYGGVQTAIYSALQNSAAYSPYYNSKEHAYCYVGAEKPNHEILIIGWDDTYPKENFNLEVEDDGAFLCQNSWGEEFGDDGVFYVSYYDVNIGLHSVIYTGIEETDNYSQIYQSDLCGWVGQLGYDKESLYGANVYTAQSEEVLKAAGFYATGKETSYELYVVKDFENTDSFEKRIKVAEGSLANAGYYTIDFEKECQVREGERYAVLLYITTPGSVHPMAVEYAADDLTDHVDLTDGEGYISPNGKKWESAEKDQKCNLCLKVYSDKETGKR
;
A
#
# COMPACT_ATOMS: atom_id res chain seq x y z
N MET A 1 -62.92 1.15 14.24
CA MET A 1 -62.92 -0.31 14.42
C MET A 1 -61.47 -0.77 14.26
N ALA A 2 -60.60 -0.78 15.26
CA ALA A 2 -60.71 -1.24 16.65
C ALA A 2 -61.11 -2.72 16.74
N VAL A 3 -60.11 -3.54 17.12
CA VAL A 3 -60.17 -4.85 17.80
C VAL A 3 -60.27 -6.10 16.90
N VAL A 4 -59.14 -6.82 16.83
CA VAL A 4 -58.91 -8.29 16.94
C VAL A 4 -57.79 -8.72 15.96
N LEU A 5 -56.53 -8.62 16.38
CA LEU A 5 -55.42 -9.50 15.93
C LEU A 5 -54.14 -9.24 16.76
N LEU A 6 -54.29 -9.17 18.08
CA LEU A 6 -53.15 -9.08 19.00
C LEU A 6 -53.52 -9.81 20.30
N LEU A 7 -53.57 -11.15 20.28
CA LEU A 7 -53.83 -11.93 21.51
C LEU A 7 -53.49 -13.44 21.48
N VAL A 8 -52.40 -13.88 20.82
CA VAL A 8 -51.82 -15.22 21.13
C VAL A 8 -50.28 -15.24 21.03
N VAL A 9 -49.58 -14.39 21.79
CA VAL A 9 -48.12 -14.58 22.04
C VAL A 9 -47.74 -14.43 23.52
N ILE A 10 -48.70 -14.39 24.45
CA ILE A 10 -48.38 -14.34 25.89
C ILE A 10 -49.23 -15.36 26.66
N VAL A 11 -48.91 -16.66 26.52
CA VAL A 11 -49.03 -17.67 27.60
C VAL A 11 -48.12 -18.86 27.22
N LYS A 12 -46.85 -18.84 27.63
CA LYS A 12 -46.09 -20.04 28.06
C LYS A 12 -44.65 -19.69 28.50
N PHE A 13 -44.54 -18.87 29.54
CA PHE A 13 -43.40 -18.93 30.46
C PHE A 13 -43.92 -19.13 31.87
N SER A 14 -44.39 -20.35 32.12
CA SER A 14 -44.58 -20.91 33.46
C SER A 14 -45.01 -22.37 33.30
N ASN A 15 -44.06 -23.24 32.97
CA ASN A 15 -44.07 -24.60 33.49
C ASN A 15 -42.65 -25.17 33.44
N HIS A 16 -42.13 -25.34 34.65
CA HIS A 16 -40.96 -26.10 35.00
C HIS A 16 -41.24 -27.58 34.65
N ASP A 17 -40.67 -28.06 33.54
CA ASP A 17 -40.25 -29.45 33.32
C ASP A 17 -39.82 -29.64 31.86
N GLY A 18 -38.57 -30.07 31.68
CA GLY A 18 -37.99 -30.34 30.37
C GLY A 18 -38.68 -31.48 29.65
N LYS A 19 -39.39 -31.18 28.54
CA LYS A 19 -39.71 -32.13 27.47
C LYS A 19 -39.73 -31.41 26.12
N ASN A 20 -38.94 -31.95 25.18
CA ASN A 20 -38.82 -31.59 23.78
C ASN A 20 -40.19 -31.32 23.12
N GLY A 21 -40.48 -30.05 22.84
CA GLY A 21 -41.56 -29.67 21.92
C GLY A 21 -41.07 -29.78 20.49
N LYS A 22 -41.50 -30.84 19.78
CA LYS A 22 -41.39 -30.91 18.33
C LYS A 22 -42.15 -29.72 17.73
N VAL A 23 -41.47 -28.89 16.95
CA VAL A 23 -42.11 -27.92 16.07
C VAL A 23 -42.78 -28.72 14.96
N GLU A 24 -44.10 -28.86 15.01
CA GLU A 24 -44.87 -29.40 13.90
C GLU A 24 -44.94 -28.36 12.77
N SER A 25 -44.66 -28.82 11.55
CA SER A 25 -44.70 -28.01 10.33
C SER A 25 -46.10 -27.42 10.13
N PHE A 26 -46.22 -26.09 10.13
CA PHE A 26 -47.44 -25.41 9.72
C PHE A 26 -47.64 -25.61 8.21
N ARG A 27 -48.66 -26.41 7.85
CA ARG A 27 -49.04 -26.73 6.47
C ARG A 27 -49.64 -25.49 5.79
N GLY A 28 -49.01 -25.00 4.72
CA GLY A 28 -49.74 -24.28 3.66
C GLY A 28 -49.08 -23.07 3.00
N ALA A 29 -48.02 -22.48 3.56
CA ALA A 29 -47.29 -21.41 2.88
C ALA A 29 -46.12 -22.00 2.11
N ARG A 30 -46.20 -22.04 0.77
CA ARG A 30 -44.98 -22.04 -0.04
C ARG A 30 -44.39 -20.65 0.12
N LEU A 31 -43.32 -20.54 0.89
CA LEU A 31 -42.52 -19.33 0.93
C LEU A 31 -41.96 -19.15 -0.47
N GLU A 32 -42.48 -18.18 -1.23
CA GLU A 32 -41.91 -17.87 -2.54
C GLU A 32 -40.58 -17.14 -2.29
N GLU A 33 -39.47 -17.75 -2.71
CA GLU A 33 -38.10 -17.26 -2.44
C GLU A 33 -37.90 -15.82 -2.95
N ASN A 34 -38.50 -15.48 -4.07
CA ASN A 34 -38.52 -14.13 -4.64
C ASN A 34 -39.24 -13.08 -3.77
N ILE A 35 -40.06 -13.49 -2.81
CA ILE A 35 -40.71 -12.59 -1.83
C ILE A 35 -39.93 -12.59 -0.51
N TRP A 36 -39.47 -13.75 -0.05
CA TRP A 36 -38.87 -13.89 1.27
C TRP A 36 -37.39 -13.55 1.32
N ASN A 37 -36.61 -13.91 0.30
CA ASN A 37 -35.16 -13.67 0.31
C ASN A 37 -34.83 -12.17 0.38
N PRO A 38 -35.51 -11.26 -0.35
CA PRO A 38 -35.28 -9.82 -0.19
C PRO A 38 -35.56 -9.29 1.22
N LEU A 39 -36.57 -9.84 1.92
CA LEU A 39 -36.89 -9.44 3.29
C LEU A 39 -35.84 -9.94 4.30
N ILE A 40 -35.32 -11.15 4.08
CA ILE A 40 -34.22 -11.70 4.88
C ILE A 40 -32.95 -10.86 4.67
N ALA A 41 -32.59 -10.60 3.41
CA ALA A 41 -31.43 -9.79 3.06
C ALA A 41 -31.49 -8.38 3.68
N ALA A 42 -32.64 -7.71 3.59
CA ALA A 42 -32.87 -6.43 4.26
C ALA A 42 -32.65 -6.53 5.78
N SER A 43 -33.22 -7.55 6.43
CA SER A 43 -33.04 -7.75 7.88
C SER A 43 -31.60 -8.09 8.28
N VAL A 44 -30.83 -8.75 7.41
CA VAL A 44 -29.40 -9.05 7.62
C VAL A 44 -28.57 -7.78 7.50
N ASN A 45 -28.83 -6.98 6.47
CA ASN A 45 -28.10 -5.74 6.18
C ASN A 45 -28.41 -4.61 7.17
N GLU A 46 -29.60 -4.62 7.80
CA GLU A 46 -29.94 -3.68 8.90
C GLU A 46 -29.15 -3.96 10.19
N LYS A 47 -28.57 -5.16 10.33
CA LYS A 47 -27.79 -5.60 11.49
C LYS A 47 -26.30 -5.55 11.17
N ASN A 48 -25.47 -5.84 12.18
CA ASN A 48 -24.04 -6.04 11.98
C ASN A 48 -23.83 -7.38 11.26
N LEU A 49 -23.56 -7.33 9.95
CA LEU A 49 -23.16 -8.49 9.17
C LEU A 49 -21.65 -8.59 9.25
N THR A 50 -21.14 -9.77 9.61
CA THR A 50 -19.71 -10.02 9.74
C THR A 50 -19.26 -11.13 8.78
N LEU A 51 -18.12 -10.94 8.13
CA LEU A 51 -17.40 -11.97 7.38
C LEU A 51 -15.97 -12.06 7.93
N THR A 52 -15.61 -13.18 8.52
CA THR A 52 -14.23 -13.45 8.94
C THR A 52 -13.51 -14.22 7.85
N VAL A 53 -12.43 -13.67 7.29
CA VAL A 53 -11.54 -14.37 6.35
C VAL A 53 -10.20 -14.59 7.04
N ASP A 54 -9.87 -15.86 7.33
CA ASP A 54 -8.78 -16.25 8.24
C ASP A 54 -8.83 -15.48 9.58
N ASN A 55 -7.94 -14.50 9.76
CA ASN A 55 -7.85 -13.68 10.97
C ASN A 55 -8.40 -12.25 10.79
N ARG A 56 -8.89 -11.90 9.59
CA ARG A 56 -9.43 -10.58 9.27
C ARG A 56 -10.95 -10.58 9.40
N GLU A 57 -11.49 -9.65 10.16
CA GLU A 57 -12.93 -9.43 10.28
C GLU A 57 -13.35 -8.30 9.35
N LEU A 58 -14.41 -8.53 8.57
CA LEU A 58 -15.03 -7.53 7.69
C LEU A 58 -16.48 -7.31 8.13
N THR A 59 -16.97 -6.08 8.07
CA THR A 59 -18.34 -5.72 8.44
C THR A 59 -19.05 -4.87 7.40
N ASN A 60 -20.37 -4.93 7.38
CA ASN A 60 -21.18 -4.11 6.46
C ASN A 60 -21.16 -2.60 6.79
N LYS A 61 -20.63 -2.20 7.95
CA LYS A 61 -20.57 -0.81 8.37
C LYS A 61 -19.26 -0.13 8.00
N GLU A 62 -18.18 -0.90 8.01
CA GLU A 62 -16.82 -0.39 7.81
C GLU A 62 -16.30 -0.78 6.42
N ASP A 63 -16.55 -2.02 5.99
CA ASP A 63 -15.95 -2.60 4.78
C ASP A 63 -16.93 -2.73 3.61
N GLY A 64 -18.18 -2.28 3.75
CA GLY A 64 -19.15 -2.25 2.66
C GLY A 64 -19.66 -3.61 2.16
N ILE A 65 -19.41 -4.71 2.88
CA ILE A 65 -20.01 -6.02 2.55
C ILE A 65 -21.52 -5.98 2.73
N TYR A 66 -22.28 -6.76 1.96
CA TYR A 66 -23.73 -6.83 2.11
C TYR A 66 -24.31 -8.16 1.66
N MET A 67 -25.52 -8.50 2.10
CA MET A 67 -26.27 -9.64 1.60
C MET A 67 -27.19 -9.22 0.43
N ASP A 68 -27.04 -9.88 -0.72
CA ASP A 68 -27.91 -9.65 -1.87
C ASP A 68 -29.32 -10.27 -1.70
N LYS A 69 -30.22 -9.96 -2.62
CA LYS A 69 -31.60 -10.47 -2.62
C LYS A 69 -31.72 -12.00 -2.80
N ASN A 70 -30.63 -12.67 -3.14
CA ASN A 70 -30.52 -14.12 -3.31
C ASN A 70 -29.78 -14.78 -2.13
N LEU A 71 -29.52 -14.04 -1.06
CA LEU A 71 -28.85 -14.47 0.18
C LEU A 71 -27.36 -14.77 0.04
N ASN A 72 -26.68 -14.17 -0.95
CA ASN A 72 -25.22 -14.21 -1.07
C ASN A 72 -24.61 -13.03 -0.32
N ILE A 73 -23.54 -13.28 0.43
CA ILE A 73 -22.71 -12.20 0.97
C ILE A 73 -21.78 -11.72 -0.13
N MET A 74 -21.89 -10.44 -0.45
CA MET A 74 -21.17 -9.75 -1.50
C MET A 74 -20.03 -8.95 -0.88
N VAL A 75 -18.84 -9.09 -1.45
CA VAL A 75 -17.59 -8.46 -0.98
C VAL A 75 -17.13 -7.47 -2.05
N PRO A 76 -16.79 -6.22 -1.68
CA PRO A 76 -16.32 -5.23 -2.64
C PRO A 76 -14.92 -5.58 -3.14
N PHE A 77 -14.64 -5.21 -4.39
CA PHE A 77 -13.35 -5.41 -5.05
C PHE A 77 -12.18 -4.80 -4.27
N SER A 78 -12.37 -3.58 -3.76
CA SER A 78 -11.37 -2.81 -3.01
C SER A 78 -10.73 -3.53 -1.83
N ILE A 79 -11.39 -4.54 -1.24
CA ILE A 79 -10.85 -5.28 -0.09
C ILE A 79 -10.49 -6.74 -0.39
N LEU A 80 -10.69 -7.22 -1.62
CA LEU A 80 -10.49 -8.64 -1.96
C LEU A 80 -9.04 -9.09 -1.80
N SER A 81 -8.09 -8.29 -2.31
CA SER A 81 -6.65 -8.60 -2.28
C SER A 81 -6.18 -8.86 -0.84
N ASP A 82 -6.49 -7.94 0.06
CA ASP A 82 -6.12 -8.04 1.48
C ASP A 82 -6.86 -9.13 2.22
N SER A 83 -8.18 -9.26 1.97
CA SER A 83 -9.02 -10.20 2.71
C SER A 83 -8.71 -11.65 2.39
N PHE A 84 -8.51 -11.97 1.11
CA PHE A 84 -8.24 -13.34 0.65
C PHE A 84 -6.76 -13.63 0.41
N GLN A 85 -5.86 -12.66 0.69
CA GLN A 85 -4.42 -12.75 0.43
C GLN A 85 -4.16 -13.24 -1.00
N CYS A 86 -4.68 -12.51 -1.98
CA CYS A 86 -4.63 -12.85 -3.40
C CYS A 86 -4.26 -11.63 -4.22
N SER A 87 -3.86 -11.82 -5.48
CA SER A 87 -3.83 -10.72 -6.45
C SER A 87 -5.26 -10.49 -6.94
N ALA A 88 -5.70 -9.24 -7.04
CA ALA A 88 -7.05 -8.89 -7.49
C ALA A 88 -7.00 -7.67 -8.41
N HIS A 89 -7.41 -7.83 -9.67
CA HIS A 89 -7.34 -6.76 -10.67
C HIS A 89 -8.57 -6.69 -11.57
N LEU A 90 -8.98 -5.47 -11.92
CA LEU A 90 -10.14 -5.18 -12.77
C LEU A 90 -9.71 -4.71 -14.16
N TYR A 91 -9.91 -5.57 -15.15
CA TYR A 91 -9.60 -5.32 -16.55
C TYR A 91 -10.79 -4.66 -17.25
N GLU A 92 -10.53 -3.54 -17.94
CA GLU A 92 -11.50 -2.79 -18.76
C GLU A 92 -12.82 -2.46 -18.03
N LYS A 93 -12.80 -2.37 -16.70
CA LYS A 93 -13.99 -2.14 -15.87
C LYS A 93 -15.09 -3.20 -16.05
N LYS A 94 -14.72 -4.40 -16.48
CA LYS A 94 -15.67 -5.46 -16.88
C LYS A 94 -15.28 -6.85 -16.42
N LYS A 95 -13.99 -7.11 -16.21
CA LYS A 95 -13.49 -8.43 -15.86
C LYS A 95 -12.61 -8.33 -14.61
N LEU A 96 -13.07 -8.92 -13.52
CA LEU A 96 -12.25 -9.09 -12.32
C LEU A 96 -11.43 -10.38 -12.47
N VAL A 97 -10.14 -10.32 -12.20
CA VAL A 97 -9.24 -11.48 -12.14
C VAL A 97 -8.68 -11.56 -10.74
N LEU A 98 -8.82 -12.73 -10.12
CA LEU A 98 -8.21 -13.10 -8.85
C LEU A 98 -7.16 -14.17 -9.12
N GLU A 99 -5.95 -14.01 -8.57
CA GLU A 99 -4.91 -15.03 -8.60
C GLU A 99 -4.51 -15.41 -7.18
N LYS A 100 -4.44 -16.72 -6.90
CA LYS A 100 -3.88 -17.26 -5.66
C LYS A 100 -3.28 -18.64 -5.95
N HIS A 101 -2.12 -18.92 -5.38
CA HIS A 101 -1.34 -20.12 -5.68
C HIS A 101 -1.05 -20.22 -7.18
N SER A 102 -1.54 -21.27 -7.85
CA SER A 102 -1.50 -21.41 -9.31
C SER A 102 -2.86 -21.17 -9.97
N ASP A 103 -3.88 -20.83 -9.18
CA ASP A 103 -5.25 -20.65 -9.65
C ASP A 103 -5.48 -19.22 -10.12
N VAL A 104 -6.07 -19.11 -11.30
CA VAL A 104 -6.56 -17.86 -11.90
C VAL A 104 -8.06 -17.96 -12.05
N VAL A 105 -8.79 -17.12 -11.32
CA VAL A 105 -10.25 -17.05 -11.30
C VAL A 105 -10.67 -15.74 -11.92
N SER A 106 -11.55 -15.76 -12.92
CA SER A 106 -12.05 -14.52 -13.52
C SER A 106 -13.57 -14.45 -13.63
N PHE A 107 -14.10 -13.28 -13.24
CA PHE A 107 -15.51 -12.95 -13.25
C PHE A 107 -15.77 -11.91 -14.32
N GLN A 108 -16.74 -12.19 -15.18
CA GLN A 108 -17.23 -11.21 -16.15
C GLN A 108 -18.46 -10.50 -15.56
N LEU A 109 -18.53 -9.18 -15.70
CA LEU A 109 -19.61 -8.37 -15.15
C LEU A 109 -20.97 -8.85 -15.66
N GLU A 110 -21.89 -9.09 -14.73
CA GLU A 110 -23.26 -9.57 -14.99
C GLU A 110 -23.38 -10.93 -15.70
N GLU A 111 -22.31 -11.72 -15.79
CA GLU A 111 -22.37 -13.08 -16.32
C GLU A 111 -22.51 -14.15 -15.22
N ASP A 112 -23.42 -15.10 -15.42
CA ASP A 112 -23.64 -16.24 -14.53
C ASP A 112 -22.57 -17.35 -14.70
N THR A 113 -21.37 -16.98 -15.18
CA THR A 113 -20.24 -17.90 -15.31
C THR A 113 -18.96 -17.31 -14.75
N VAL A 114 -18.13 -18.15 -14.14
CA VAL A 114 -16.76 -17.86 -13.74
C VAL A 114 -15.81 -18.71 -14.57
N GLU A 115 -14.64 -18.18 -14.92
CA GLU A 115 -13.57 -18.95 -15.55
C GLU A 115 -12.47 -19.24 -14.54
N VAL A 116 -12.16 -20.53 -14.32
CA VAL A 116 -11.07 -21.00 -13.43
C VAL A 116 -10.05 -21.73 -14.30
N ASN A 117 -8.82 -21.24 -14.35
CA ASN A 117 -7.74 -21.84 -15.15
C ASN A 117 -8.19 -22.18 -16.60
N HIS A 118 -8.84 -21.20 -17.26
CA HIS A 118 -9.40 -21.30 -18.61
C HIS A 118 -10.60 -22.24 -18.81
N LYS A 119 -11.24 -22.69 -17.72
CA LYS A 119 -12.45 -23.51 -17.76
C LYS A 119 -13.63 -22.72 -17.22
N LYS A 120 -14.69 -22.60 -18.02
CA LYS A 120 -15.93 -21.95 -17.60
C LYS A 120 -16.78 -22.86 -16.73
N GLU A 121 -17.29 -22.29 -15.65
CA GLU A 121 -18.20 -22.93 -14.69
C GLU A 121 -19.39 -22.01 -14.42
N ASN A 122 -20.58 -22.58 -14.24
CA ASN A 122 -21.76 -21.79 -13.90
C ASN A 122 -21.70 -21.37 -12.42
N ILE A 123 -22.13 -20.14 -12.14
CA ILE A 123 -22.23 -19.59 -10.79
C ILE A 123 -23.64 -19.06 -10.52
N THR A 124 -24.01 -18.99 -9.24
CA THR A 124 -25.36 -18.58 -8.81
C THR A 124 -25.47 -17.09 -8.48
N ALA A 125 -24.33 -16.38 -8.43
CA ALA A 125 -24.25 -14.97 -8.06
C ALA A 125 -23.20 -14.30 -8.96
N PRO A 126 -23.62 -13.60 -10.03
CA PRO A 126 -22.70 -12.93 -10.93
C PRO A 126 -21.98 -11.77 -10.23
N MET A 127 -20.84 -11.34 -10.78
CA MET A 127 -20.24 -10.07 -10.38
C MET A 127 -21.20 -8.93 -10.76
N VAL A 128 -21.37 -7.96 -9.86
CA VAL A 128 -22.25 -6.80 -10.07
C VAL A 128 -21.50 -5.50 -9.80
N GLN A 129 -21.98 -4.40 -10.37
CA GLN A 129 -21.51 -3.06 -10.05
C GLN A 129 -22.62 -2.27 -9.35
N MET A 130 -22.29 -1.60 -8.25
CA MET A 130 -23.21 -0.76 -7.48
C MET A 130 -22.47 0.49 -7.03
N ASP A 131 -23.00 1.67 -7.35
CA ASP A 131 -22.44 2.97 -6.98
C ASP A 131 -20.95 3.15 -7.35
N GLY A 132 -20.51 2.54 -8.44
CA GLY A 132 -19.13 2.60 -8.95
C GLY A 132 -18.22 1.46 -8.48
N GLU A 133 -18.57 0.78 -7.39
CA GLU A 133 -17.83 -0.35 -6.81
C GLU A 133 -18.30 -1.71 -7.38
N TYR A 134 -17.39 -2.67 -7.45
CA TYR A 134 -17.63 -4.03 -7.96
C TYR A 134 -17.74 -5.02 -6.82
N TYR A 135 -18.68 -5.95 -6.94
CA TYR A 135 -18.95 -6.93 -5.89
C TYR A 135 -18.99 -8.34 -6.44
N VAL A 136 -18.41 -9.27 -5.67
CA VAL A 136 -18.47 -10.72 -5.92
C VAL A 136 -18.92 -11.46 -4.68
N SER A 137 -19.50 -12.65 -4.86
CA SER A 137 -19.94 -13.48 -3.73
C SER A 137 -18.75 -14.04 -2.95
N ALA A 138 -18.70 -13.77 -1.65
CA ALA A 138 -17.72 -14.31 -0.70
C ALA A 138 -17.62 -15.84 -0.81
N LYS A 139 -18.77 -16.51 -0.95
CA LYS A 139 -18.85 -17.97 -1.08
C LYS A 139 -18.16 -18.45 -2.34
N ILE A 140 -18.42 -17.81 -3.49
CA ILE A 140 -17.82 -18.24 -4.77
C ILE A 140 -16.32 -17.99 -4.73
N VAL A 141 -15.88 -16.82 -4.28
CA VAL A 141 -14.44 -16.51 -4.13
C VAL A 141 -13.77 -17.54 -3.23
N ALA A 142 -14.35 -17.81 -2.05
CA ALA A 142 -13.84 -18.80 -1.12
C ALA A 142 -13.72 -20.19 -1.76
N GLU A 143 -14.79 -20.68 -2.40
CA GLU A 143 -14.77 -21.98 -3.08
C GLU A 143 -13.73 -22.07 -4.20
N LYS A 144 -13.52 -21.01 -4.98
CA LYS A 144 -12.58 -21.01 -6.11
C LYS A 144 -11.13 -20.78 -5.71
N LEU A 145 -10.88 -20.16 -4.55
CA LEU A 145 -9.54 -19.93 -4.01
C LEU A 145 -9.18 -20.91 -2.86
N ASN A 146 -9.88 -22.05 -2.76
CA ASN A 146 -9.63 -23.11 -1.79
C ASN A 146 -9.81 -22.73 -0.31
N PHE A 147 -10.79 -21.88 0.00
CA PHE A 147 -11.25 -21.60 1.36
C PHE A 147 -12.49 -22.43 1.73
N ASN A 148 -12.55 -22.86 2.99
CA ASN A 148 -13.75 -23.44 3.58
C ASN A 148 -14.70 -22.33 4.02
N TYR A 149 -15.83 -22.18 3.33
CA TYR A 149 -16.84 -21.17 3.62
C TYR A 149 -18.03 -21.73 4.42
N ASN A 150 -18.45 -21.02 5.45
CA ASN A 150 -19.67 -21.32 6.21
C ASN A 150 -20.43 -20.04 6.59
N TRP A 151 -21.75 -20.04 6.40
CA TRP A 151 -22.65 -18.93 6.77
C TRP A 151 -23.58 -19.34 7.91
N ASN A 152 -23.63 -18.54 8.97
CA ASN A 152 -24.54 -18.70 10.10
C ASN A 152 -25.52 -17.52 10.20
N ILE A 153 -26.73 -17.74 9.71
CA ILE A 153 -27.81 -16.73 9.74
C ILE A 153 -28.24 -16.32 11.16
N ALA A 154 -28.08 -17.20 12.17
CA ALA A 154 -28.46 -16.88 13.54
C ALA A 154 -27.50 -15.89 14.19
N GLU A 155 -26.22 -15.95 13.82
CA GLU A 155 -25.15 -15.08 14.31
C GLU A 155 -24.91 -13.87 13.39
N ASN A 156 -25.52 -13.87 12.20
CA ASN A 156 -25.27 -12.88 11.15
C ASN A 156 -23.78 -12.84 10.75
N MET A 157 -23.14 -14.01 10.73
CA MET A 157 -21.70 -14.16 10.53
C MET A 157 -21.38 -15.24 9.48
N ALA A 158 -20.47 -14.93 8.56
CA ALA A 158 -19.81 -15.89 7.70
C ALA A 158 -18.34 -16.04 8.10
N ILE A 159 -17.78 -17.21 7.83
CA ILE A 159 -16.37 -17.51 8.04
C ILE A 159 -15.83 -18.19 6.77
N ALA A 160 -14.69 -17.73 6.28
CA ALA A 160 -13.89 -18.34 5.23
C ALA A 160 -12.48 -18.63 5.78
N ILE A 161 -12.06 -19.90 5.79
CA ILE A 161 -10.74 -20.31 6.30
C ILE A 161 -9.95 -20.93 5.17
N ASN A 162 -8.73 -20.47 4.93
CA ASN A 162 -7.86 -21.03 3.91
C ASN A 162 -7.60 -22.52 4.19
N SER A 163 -7.77 -23.38 3.18
CA SER A 163 -7.61 -24.83 3.30
C SER A 163 -6.25 -25.34 2.83
N ALA A 164 -5.41 -24.47 2.26
CA ALA A 164 -4.10 -24.82 1.72
C ALA A 164 -2.97 -24.29 2.61
N GLU A 165 -1.91 -25.09 2.76
CA GLU A 165 -0.66 -24.68 3.46
C GLU A 165 0.43 -24.18 2.48
N ASP A 166 0.13 -24.12 1.18
CA ASP A 166 1.09 -23.74 0.14
C ASP A 166 1.27 -22.20 0.05
N SER A 167 2.40 -21.77 -0.52
CA SER A 167 2.65 -20.36 -0.83
C SER A 167 1.51 -19.76 -1.67
N ILE A 168 1.14 -18.50 -1.40
CA ILE A 168 0.03 -17.83 -2.09
C ILE A 168 0.31 -17.48 -3.56
N PHE A 169 1.51 -17.77 -4.06
CA PHE A 169 1.95 -17.45 -5.43
C PHE A 169 2.65 -18.65 -6.11
N PRO A 170 2.73 -18.69 -7.45
CA PRO A 170 3.27 -19.82 -8.19
C PRO A 170 4.81 -19.82 -8.25
N LEU A 171 5.42 -20.90 -8.76
CA LEU A 171 6.88 -20.99 -8.98
C LEU A 171 7.40 -20.03 -10.06
N LYS A 172 6.52 -19.56 -10.95
CA LYS A 172 6.85 -18.59 -12.00
C LYS A 172 5.76 -17.55 -12.10
N TYR A 173 6.15 -16.29 -12.17
CA TYR A 173 5.22 -15.19 -12.34
C TYR A 173 5.85 -14.10 -13.19
N ASP A 174 5.08 -13.53 -14.10
CA ASP A 174 5.51 -12.45 -15.00
C ASP A 174 4.36 -11.46 -15.15
N LEU A 175 4.58 -10.21 -14.72
CA LEU A 175 3.58 -9.16 -14.85
C LEU A 175 3.25 -8.83 -16.33
N ARG A 176 4.15 -9.13 -17.28
CA ARG A 176 3.92 -8.93 -18.73
C ARG A 176 2.78 -9.81 -19.22
N ASP A 177 2.75 -11.08 -18.78
CA ASP A 177 1.67 -12.04 -19.11
C ASP A 177 0.31 -11.61 -18.54
N ARG A 178 0.30 -10.64 -17.63
CA ARG A 178 -0.87 -10.06 -16.98
C ARG A 178 -1.19 -8.65 -17.43
N GLN A 179 -0.43 -8.06 -18.36
CA GLN A 179 -0.57 -6.65 -18.76
C GLN A 179 -0.43 -5.67 -17.58
N ARG A 180 0.41 -6.05 -16.60
CA ARG A 180 0.70 -5.30 -15.38
C ARG A 180 2.14 -4.81 -15.30
N ALA A 181 2.98 -5.16 -16.28
CA ALA A 181 4.31 -4.60 -16.40
C ALA A 181 4.22 -3.20 -17.03
N PRO A 182 4.93 -2.20 -16.47
CA PRO A 182 4.99 -0.87 -17.04
C PRO A 182 5.82 -0.88 -18.33
N HIS A 183 5.72 0.18 -19.13
CA HIS A 183 6.53 0.28 -20.35
C HIS A 183 8.03 0.38 -20.02
N VAL A 184 8.87 -0.27 -20.83
CA VAL A 184 10.32 -0.13 -20.72
C VAL A 184 10.73 1.24 -21.25
N LYS A 185 11.31 2.06 -20.38
CA LYS A 185 11.79 3.40 -20.72
C LYS A 185 13.32 3.44 -20.88
N ASN A 186 13.85 4.60 -21.25
CA ASN A 186 15.29 4.77 -21.48
C ASN A 186 15.84 6.03 -20.79
N GLN A 187 16.66 5.83 -19.75
CA GLN A 187 17.34 6.89 -19.00
C GLN A 187 18.49 7.55 -19.80
N GLY A 188 18.84 7.03 -20.97
CA GLY A 188 19.92 7.54 -21.80
C GLY A 188 21.25 7.65 -21.02
N PRO A 189 21.97 8.80 -21.12
CA PRO A 189 23.27 8.97 -20.49
C PRO A 189 23.20 9.41 -19.01
N TYR A 190 22.02 9.63 -18.45
CA TYR A 190 21.86 10.27 -17.13
C TYR A 190 21.90 9.25 -15.98
N GLY A 191 22.26 9.72 -14.79
CA GLY A 191 22.29 8.95 -13.54
C GLY A 191 20.93 8.90 -12.84
N THR A 192 19.88 8.49 -13.55
CA THR A 192 18.48 8.66 -13.11
C THR A 192 17.73 7.35 -12.89
N CYS A 193 18.42 6.19 -12.92
CA CYS A 193 17.81 4.87 -12.74
C CYS A 193 16.92 4.74 -11.50
N TRP A 194 17.29 5.40 -10.39
CA TRP A 194 16.48 5.46 -9.17
C TRP A 194 15.07 6.03 -9.39
N ALA A 195 14.96 7.10 -10.20
CA ALA A 195 13.67 7.72 -10.52
C ALA A 195 12.86 6.85 -11.48
N PHE A 196 13.51 6.22 -12.47
CA PHE A 196 12.85 5.28 -13.37
C PHE A 196 12.31 4.06 -12.60
N ALA A 197 13.10 3.47 -11.69
CA ALA A 197 12.70 2.30 -10.92
C ALA A 197 11.53 2.62 -9.97
N ALA A 198 11.60 3.74 -9.24
CA ALA A 198 10.51 4.21 -8.37
C ALA A 198 9.21 4.46 -9.13
N LEU A 199 9.27 5.23 -10.23
CA LEU A 199 8.08 5.58 -11.01
C LEU A 199 7.50 4.39 -11.76
N SER A 200 8.35 3.49 -12.29
CA SER A 200 7.88 2.27 -12.93
C SER A 200 7.21 1.32 -11.92
N ALA A 201 7.69 1.27 -10.67
CA ALA A 201 7.00 0.54 -9.61
C ALA A 201 5.59 1.10 -9.37
N LEU A 202 5.44 2.42 -9.23
CA LEU A 202 4.13 3.09 -9.10
C LEU A 202 3.21 2.79 -10.30
N GLU A 203 3.71 2.91 -11.52
CA GLU A 203 2.95 2.61 -12.74
C GLU A 203 2.44 1.17 -12.76
N SER A 204 3.27 0.20 -12.37
CA SER A 204 2.90 -1.21 -12.36
C SER A 204 1.78 -1.56 -11.37
N ILE A 205 1.65 -0.79 -10.29
CA ILE A 205 0.61 -0.99 -9.26
C ILE A 205 -0.73 -0.46 -9.75
N LEU A 206 -0.72 0.59 -10.58
CA LEU A 206 -1.92 1.16 -11.17
C LEU A 206 -2.48 0.30 -12.33
N LEU A 207 -1.65 -0.56 -12.93
CA LEU A 207 -2.05 -1.44 -14.02
C LEU A 207 -2.80 -2.70 -13.51
N PRO A 208 -3.82 -3.18 -14.26
CA PRO A 208 -4.33 -2.67 -15.53
C PRO A 208 -5.43 -1.59 -15.41
N GLU A 209 -5.83 -1.21 -14.20
CA GLU A 209 -6.97 -0.34 -13.93
C GLU A 209 -6.78 1.07 -14.50
N GLU A 210 -5.57 1.60 -14.37
CA GLU A 210 -5.18 2.93 -14.79
C GLU A 210 -3.79 2.89 -15.43
N ALA A 211 -3.72 3.20 -16.72
CA ALA A 211 -2.45 3.35 -17.43
C ALA A 211 -1.93 4.79 -17.25
N CYS A 212 -0.87 4.93 -16.46
CA CYS A 212 -0.13 6.18 -16.29
C CYS A 212 1.30 6.04 -16.80
N GLU A 213 1.86 7.18 -17.21
CA GLU A 213 3.29 7.31 -17.44
C GLU A 213 3.78 8.58 -16.74
N PHE A 214 4.63 8.40 -15.73
CA PHE A 214 5.15 9.46 -14.88
C PHE A 214 6.53 9.92 -15.33
N SER A 215 6.83 11.20 -15.07
CA SER A 215 8.06 11.88 -15.47
C SER A 215 9.23 11.64 -14.51
N PRO A 216 10.29 10.91 -14.94
CA PRO A 216 11.54 10.86 -14.19
C PRO A 216 12.30 12.19 -14.25
N ASP A 217 12.03 13.04 -15.25
CA ASP A 217 12.68 14.34 -15.39
C ASP A 217 12.28 15.27 -14.24
N HIS A 218 10.97 15.38 -13.99
CA HIS A 218 10.45 16.16 -12.88
C HIS A 218 11.00 15.69 -11.53
N MET A 219 10.96 14.36 -11.28
CA MET A 219 11.51 13.80 -10.04
C MET A 219 12.99 14.12 -9.85
N THR A 220 13.77 14.12 -10.93
CA THR A 220 15.22 14.32 -10.86
C THR A 220 15.66 15.78 -10.87
N LEU A 221 14.81 16.70 -11.34
CA LEU A 221 15.08 18.14 -11.42
C LEU A 221 14.39 18.98 -10.33
N GLN A 222 13.25 18.52 -9.80
CA GLN A 222 12.41 19.28 -8.85
C GLN A 222 12.38 18.66 -7.44
N ASN A 223 13.34 17.79 -7.10
CA ASN A 223 13.46 17.24 -5.75
C ASN A 223 14.20 18.21 -4.80
N GLY A 224 14.13 17.95 -3.49
CA GLY A 224 14.75 18.77 -2.45
C GLY A 224 16.29 18.68 -2.34
N PHE A 225 16.95 17.77 -3.07
CA PHE A 225 18.38 17.50 -2.89
C PHE A 225 19.27 18.33 -3.81
N ALA A 226 20.48 18.63 -3.35
CA ALA A 226 21.48 19.40 -4.08
C ALA A 226 22.25 18.55 -5.10
N ARG A 227 21.54 17.89 -6.02
CA ARG A 227 22.14 16.94 -6.97
C ARG A 227 21.74 17.20 -8.42
N LYS A 228 22.67 16.96 -9.34
CA LYS A 228 22.38 17.03 -10.79
C LYS A 228 21.99 15.66 -11.32
N GLN A 229 21.14 15.64 -12.35
CA GLN A 229 20.70 14.40 -13.04
C GLN A 229 21.83 13.43 -13.43
N MET A 230 23.03 13.93 -13.75
CA MET A 230 24.17 13.09 -14.16
C MET A 230 24.88 12.38 -12.99
N GLU A 231 24.63 12.79 -11.75
CA GLU A 231 25.45 12.39 -10.61
C GLU A 231 24.97 11.10 -9.94
N GLY A 232 23.78 10.58 -10.29
CA GLY A 232 23.17 9.39 -9.66
C GLY A 232 22.01 9.76 -8.73
N GLY A 233 21.43 8.77 -8.05
CA GLY A 233 20.42 8.95 -6.99
C GLY A 233 20.33 7.72 -6.10
N GLU A 234 19.51 7.81 -5.07
CA GLU A 234 19.18 6.70 -4.18
C GLU A 234 17.65 6.66 -3.99
N TYR A 235 17.10 5.48 -3.73
CA TYR A 235 15.67 5.28 -3.51
C TYR A 235 15.06 6.22 -2.44
N THR A 236 15.81 6.61 -1.41
CA THR A 236 15.37 7.55 -0.36
C THR A 236 15.04 8.94 -0.91
N MET A 237 15.72 9.37 -1.97
CA MET A 237 15.41 10.63 -2.65
C MET A 237 14.05 10.57 -3.34
N GLY A 238 13.75 9.44 -3.99
CA GLY A 238 12.46 9.19 -4.62
C GLY A 238 11.34 9.14 -3.59
N MET A 239 11.58 8.49 -2.45
CA MET A 239 10.63 8.46 -1.33
C MET A 239 10.35 9.87 -0.79
N ALA A 240 11.38 10.68 -0.56
CA ALA A 240 11.21 12.05 -0.05
C ALA A 240 10.39 12.92 -1.01
N TYR A 241 10.70 12.88 -2.31
CA TYR A 241 9.96 13.60 -3.35
C TYR A 241 8.47 13.21 -3.39
N LEU A 242 8.17 11.91 -3.30
CA LEU A 242 6.80 11.40 -3.32
C LEU A 242 6.04 11.73 -2.02
N ALA A 243 6.67 11.54 -0.85
CA ALA A 243 6.08 11.85 0.46
C ALA A 243 5.87 13.36 0.68
N ALA A 244 6.64 14.21 -0.03
CA ALA A 244 6.49 15.65 0.03
C ALA A 244 5.43 16.20 -0.95
N TRP A 245 4.75 15.32 -1.71
CA TRP A 245 3.82 15.68 -2.78
C TRP A 245 4.42 16.64 -3.82
N GLN A 246 5.72 16.51 -4.10
CA GLN A 246 6.34 17.22 -5.22
C GLN A 246 5.93 16.59 -6.56
N GLY A 247 5.50 15.33 -6.55
CA GLY A 247 4.89 14.63 -7.67
C GLY A 247 4.28 13.30 -7.24
N PRO A 248 4.14 12.32 -8.14
CA PRO A 248 4.61 12.31 -9.52
C PRO A 248 3.79 13.23 -10.42
N VAL A 249 4.35 13.60 -11.58
CA VAL A 249 3.66 14.30 -12.67
C VAL A 249 3.69 13.43 -13.92
N TYR A 250 2.86 13.71 -14.92
CA TYR A 250 2.87 12.92 -16.15
C TYR A 250 4.09 13.21 -17.03
N GLU A 251 4.63 12.18 -17.67
CA GLU A 251 5.72 12.28 -18.66
C GLU A 251 5.38 13.24 -19.81
N LYS A 252 4.12 13.27 -20.25
CA LYS A 252 3.66 14.18 -21.32
C LYS A 252 3.75 15.67 -20.93
N ASP A 253 3.70 15.96 -19.63
CA ASP A 253 3.68 17.33 -19.10
C ASP A 253 5.10 17.79 -18.72
N ASP A 254 6.01 16.85 -18.44
CA ASP A 254 7.44 17.11 -18.24
C ASP A 254 8.32 16.05 -18.93
N PRO A 255 8.58 16.18 -20.25
CA PRO A 255 9.22 15.14 -21.05
C PRO A 255 10.70 14.90 -20.71
N TYR A 256 11.09 13.64 -20.61
CA TYR A 256 12.43 13.25 -20.19
C TYR A 256 13.54 13.61 -21.18
N GLY A 257 14.66 14.12 -20.64
CA GLY A 257 15.92 14.26 -21.36
C GLY A 257 16.03 15.49 -22.25
N ASP A 258 15.13 16.47 -22.13
CA ASP A 258 15.24 17.77 -22.82
C ASP A 258 16.10 18.80 -22.04
N GLY A 259 16.43 18.46 -20.79
CA GLY A 259 17.29 19.22 -19.88
C GLY A 259 16.59 20.39 -19.17
N LYS A 260 15.26 20.38 -19.09
CA LYS A 260 14.44 21.38 -18.41
C LYS A 260 13.29 20.69 -17.69
N SER A 261 12.75 21.36 -16.67
CA SER A 261 11.52 20.93 -16.03
C SER A 261 10.56 22.10 -15.94
N GLU A 262 9.28 21.85 -16.25
CA GLU A 262 8.23 22.87 -16.14
C GLU A 262 7.97 23.24 -14.68
N GLU A 263 7.92 24.55 -14.40
CA GLU A 263 7.71 25.04 -13.04
C GLU A 263 6.24 24.89 -12.61
N ASN A 264 6.03 24.54 -11.33
CA ASN A 264 4.72 24.49 -10.67
C ASN A 264 3.75 23.40 -11.19
N LEU A 265 4.26 22.36 -11.85
CA LEU A 265 3.46 21.15 -12.06
C LEU A 265 2.98 20.61 -10.71
N GLN A 266 1.75 20.11 -10.69
CA GLN A 266 1.13 19.58 -9.49
C GLN A 266 1.17 18.05 -9.54
N PRO A 267 1.29 17.38 -8.38
CA PRO A 267 1.22 15.92 -8.33
C PRO A 267 -0.10 15.44 -8.92
N VAL A 268 -0.05 14.30 -9.60
CA VAL A 268 -1.25 13.65 -10.19
C VAL A 268 -1.74 12.47 -9.34
N LYS A 269 -0.93 12.04 -8.38
CA LYS A 269 -1.24 11.06 -7.33
C LYS A 269 -0.59 11.49 -6.03
N HIS A 270 -1.17 11.13 -4.90
CA HIS A 270 -0.56 11.27 -3.58
C HIS A 270 -0.10 9.91 -3.08
N ILE A 271 1.16 9.79 -2.68
CA ILE A 271 1.74 8.55 -2.19
C ILE A 271 1.74 8.62 -0.66
N GLN A 272 1.00 7.72 -0.03
CA GLN A 272 0.71 7.70 1.40
C GLN A 272 1.35 6.54 2.15
N GLU A 273 1.79 5.51 1.42
CA GLU A 273 2.49 4.39 2.04
C GLU A 273 3.59 3.84 1.11
N MET A 274 4.80 3.77 1.66
CA MET A 274 5.99 3.20 1.03
C MET A 274 6.69 2.31 2.03
N GLN A 275 6.77 1.01 1.77
CA GLN A 275 7.40 0.04 2.67
C GLN A 275 8.80 -0.34 2.18
N LEU A 276 9.73 -0.46 3.12
CA LEU A 276 11.09 -0.94 2.91
C LEU A 276 11.23 -2.39 3.36
N LEU A 277 11.68 -3.24 2.45
CA LEU A 277 12.11 -4.59 2.77
C LEU A 277 13.62 -4.68 2.69
N ASP A 278 14.23 -4.87 3.86
CA ASP A 278 15.66 -5.16 3.98
C ASP A 278 15.93 -6.65 4.20
N GLY A 279 17.08 -7.10 3.71
CA GLY A 279 17.65 -8.41 4.07
C GLY A 279 17.27 -9.58 3.17
N LYS A 280 16.97 -9.32 1.89
CA LYS A 280 16.69 -10.36 0.88
C LYS A 280 15.54 -11.30 1.25
N ASP A 281 14.46 -10.74 1.79
CA ASP A 281 13.22 -11.48 2.00
C ASP A 281 12.52 -11.75 0.65
N PHE A 282 13.03 -12.73 -0.08
CA PHE A 282 12.58 -13.04 -1.44
C PHE A 282 11.11 -13.47 -1.47
N GLU A 283 10.64 -14.16 -0.44
CA GLU A 283 9.23 -14.53 -0.36
C GLU A 283 8.34 -13.30 -0.22
N LYS A 284 8.73 -12.30 0.61
CA LYS A 284 7.99 -11.03 0.69
C LYS A 284 8.11 -10.18 -0.57
N ILE A 285 9.25 -10.20 -1.25
CA ILE A 285 9.40 -9.53 -2.55
C ILE A 285 8.45 -10.17 -3.58
N LYS A 286 8.44 -11.50 -3.71
CA LYS A 286 7.51 -12.23 -4.58
C LYS A 286 6.06 -11.96 -4.22
N GLU A 287 5.73 -11.97 -2.94
CA GLU A 287 4.38 -11.63 -2.43
C GLU A 287 3.96 -10.23 -2.90
N SER A 288 4.87 -9.26 -2.82
CA SER A 288 4.59 -7.87 -3.17
C SER A 288 4.41 -7.70 -4.68
N VAL A 289 5.26 -8.35 -5.49
CA VAL A 289 5.10 -8.42 -6.96
C VAL A 289 3.76 -9.03 -7.35
N PHE A 290 3.40 -10.13 -6.69
CA PHE A 290 2.16 -10.85 -6.95
C PHE A 290 0.93 -9.98 -6.63
N ARG A 291 0.89 -9.43 -5.41
CA ARG A 291 -0.29 -8.75 -4.87
C ARG A 291 -0.47 -7.33 -5.38
N TYR A 292 0.61 -6.58 -5.54
CA TYR A 292 0.54 -5.13 -5.78
C TYR A 292 1.10 -4.75 -7.14
N GLY A 293 2.34 -5.13 -7.44
CA GLY A 293 3.05 -4.70 -8.64
C GLY A 293 4.55 -4.75 -8.42
N GLY A 294 5.31 -4.28 -9.40
CA GLY A 294 6.76 -4.37 -9.40
C GLY A 294 7.42 -3.73 -8.17
N VAL A 295 8.55 -4.32 -7.77
CA VAL A 295 9.31 -3.92 -6.57
C VAL A 295 10.63 -3.28 -7.00
N GLN A 296 10.87 -2.04 -6.58
CA GLN A 296 12.13 -1.36 -6.83
C GLN A 296 13.24 -2.02 -6.03
N THR A 297 14.40 -2.22 -6.64
CA THR A 297 15.57 -2.80 -5.97
C THR A 297 16.87 -2.27 -6.58
N ALA A 298 17.98 -2.48 -5.87
CA ALA A 298 19.30 -2.07 -6.31
C ALA A 298 20.20 -3.28 -6.60
N ILE A 299 21.00 -3.17 -7.66
CA ILE A 299 22.06 -4.11 -7.99
C ILE A 299 23.38 -3.38 -8.21
N TYR A 300 24.48 -4.12 -8.16
CA TYR A 300 25.71 -3.68 -8.81
C TYR A 300 25.65 -4.09 -10.27
N SER A 301 25.59 -3.11 -11.16
CA SER A 301 25.75 -3.31 -12.60
C SER A 301 27.20 -3.03 -13.01
N ALA A 302 27.86 -4.06 -13.54
CA ALA A 302 29.12 -3.92 -14.26
C ALA A 302 28.93 -3.46 -15.73
N LEU A 303 27.68 -3.36 -16.19
CA LEU A 303 27.32 -2.83 -17.50
C LEU A 303 27.18 -1.31 -17.40
N GLN A 304 27.76 -0.58 -18.35
CA GLN A 304 27.64 0.88 -18.42
C GLN A 304 26.51 1.38 -19.33
N ASN A 305 25.99 0.53 -20.21
CA ASN A 305 24.88 0.80 -21.12
C ASN A 305 24.40 -0.51 -21.75
N SER A 306 23.36 -0.43 -22.58
CA SER A 306 22.72 -1.57 -23.23
C SER A 306 23.63 -2.43 -24.11
N ALA A 307 24.71 -1.86 -24.67
CA ALA A 307 25.63 -2.56 -25.58
C ALA A 307 26.94 -3.01 -24.90
N ALA A 308 27.10 -2.74 -23.61
CA ALA A 308 28.33 -3.04 -22.89
C ALA A 308 28.52 -4.56 -22.69
N TYR A 309 29.77 -5.01 -22.73
CA TYR A 309 30.12 -6.36 -22.31
C TYR A 309 30.42 -6.39 -20.82
N SER A 310 29.94 -7.44 -20.14
CA SER A 310 30.32 -7.76 -18.76
C SER A 310 30.50 -9.27 -18.63
N PRO A 311 31.51 -9.75 -17.88
CA PRO A 311 31.62 -11.18 -17.57
C PRO A 311 30.43 -11.69 -16.74
N TYR A 312 29.70 -10.79 -16.06
CA TYR A 312 28.57 -11.10 -15.21
C TYR A 312 27.23 -11.20 -15.96
N TYR A 313 27.21 -10.83 -17.25
CA TYR A 313 26.00 -10.81 -18.07
C TYR A 313 26.10 -11.77 -19.24
N ASN A 314 25.21 -12.76 -19.28
CA ASN A 314 25.01 -13.61 -20.45
C ASN A 314 23.99 -12.95 -21.37
N SER A 315 24.44 -12.32 -22.45
CA SER A 315 23.56 -11.64 -23.41
C SER A 315 22.71 -12.58 -24.27
N LYS A 316 23.06 -13.88 -24.33
CA LYS A 316 22.30 -14.88 -25.09
C LYS A 316 21.05 -15.33 -24.34
N GLU A 317 21.15 -15.43 -23.03
CA GLU A 317 20.06 -15.87 -22.14
C GLU A 317 19.51 -14.71 -21.29
N HIS A 318 19.97 -13.47 -21.54
CA HIS A 318 19.59 -12.27 -20.80
C HIS A 318 19.72 -12.44 -19.28
N ALA A 319 20.81 -13.04 -18.81
CA ALA A 319 20.98 -13.47 -17.43
C ALA A 319 22.16 -12.77 -16.76
N TYR A 320 21.92 -12.16 -15.60
CA TYR A 320 22.89 -11.42 -14.81
C TYR A 320 23.10 -12.04 -13.43
N CYS A 321 24.36 -12.11 -13.00
CA CYS A 321 24.68 -12.45 -11.62
C CYS A 321 26.02 -11.82 -11.21
N TYR A 322 26.00 -11.00 -10.16
CA TYR A 322 27.19 -10.48 -9.54
C TYR A 322 27.38 -11.05 -8.13
N VAL A 323 28.54 -11.66 -7.87
CA VAL A 323 28.89 -12.32 -6.60
C VAL A 323 30.10 -11.70 -5.89
N GLY A 324 30.45 -10.46 -6.25
CA GLY A 324 31.61 -9.76 -5.70
C GLY A 324 31.30 -8.94 -4.44
N ALA A 325 32.12 -7.93 -4.16
CA ALA A 325 32.03 -7.09 -2.95
C ALA A 325 31.67 -5.63 -3.25
N GLU A 326 31.44 -5.27 -4.52
CA GLU A 326 31.03 -3.93 -4.89
C GLU A 326 29.61 -3.63 -4.42
N LYS A 327 29.41 -2.39 -3.95
CA LYS A 327 28.11 -1.88 -3.54
C LYS A 327 27.21 -1.65 -4.75
N PRO A 328 25.88 -1.62 -4.58
CA PRO A 328 24.96 -1.30 -5.66
C PRO A 328 25.29 0.05 -6.32
N ASN A 329 25.06 0.15 -7.63
CA ASN A 329 25.23 1.38 -8.42
C ASN A 329 24.12 1.60 -9.46
N HIS A 330 23.13 0.72 -9.50
CA HIS A 330 22.04 0.75 -10.46
C HIS A 330 20.75 0.26 -9.82
N GLU A 331 19.64 0.91 -10.10
CA GLU A 331 18.31 0.52 -9.62
C GLU A 331 17.46 0.01 -10.78
N ILE A 332 16.69 -1.04 -10.50
CA ILE A 332 15.85 -1.77 -11.47
C ILE A 332 14.52 -2.14 -10.80
N LEU A 333 13.58 -2.61 -11.61
CA LEU A 333 12.27 -3.05 -11.16
C LEU A 333 12.16 -4.58 -11.24
N ILE A 334 11.89 -5.28 -10.14
CA ILE A 334 11.50 -6.69 -10.15
C ILE A 334 10.04 -6.76 -10.60
N ILE A 335 9.77 -7.45 -11.71
CA ILE A 335 8.43 -7.60 -12.31
C ILE A 335 7.95 -9.05 -12.34
N GLY A 336 8.71 -9.96 -11.75
CA GLY A 336 8.39 -11.39 -11.79
C GLY A 336 9.54 -12.24 -11.28
N TRP A 337 9.38 -13.55 -11.42
CA TRP A 337 10.39 -14.53 -11.07
C TRP A 337 10.17 -15.87 -11.78
N ASP A 338 11.20 -16.69 -11.79
CA ASP A 338 11.15 -18.10 -12.18
C ASP A 338 12.07 -18.91 -11.26
N ASP A 339 11.48 -19.65 -10.32
CA ASP A 339 12.19 -20.51 -9.36
C ASP A 339 12.91 -21.69 -10.01
N THR A 340 12.65 -21.93 -11.29
CA THR A 340 13.27 -23.00 -12.09
C THR A 340 14.15 -22.46 -13.22
N TYR A 341 14.50 -21.17 -13.17
CA TYR A 341 15.38 -20.56 -14.16
C TYR A 341 16.76 -21.23 -14.12
N PRO A 342 17.21 -21.87 -15.21
CA PRO A 342 18.40 -22.72 -15.17
C PRO A 342 19.66 -21.95 -14.76
N LYS A 343 20.39 -22.47 -13.78
CA LYS A 343 21.67 -21.89 -13.35
C LYS A 343 22.72 -21.82 -14.45
N GLU A 344 22.66 -22.72 -15.41
CA GLU A 344 23.59 -22.76 -16.55
C GLU A 344 23.40 -21.59 -17.52
N ASN A 345 22.32 -20.82 -17.38
CA ASN A 345 22.12 -19.60 -18.15
C ASN A 345 23.00 -18.45 -17.65
N PHE A 346 23.55 -18.51 -16.45
CA PHE A 346 24.48 -17.51 -15.94
C PHE A 346 25.92 -17.81 -16.41
N ASN A 347 26.70 -16.75 -16.69
CA ASN A 347 28.12 -16.91 -17.04
C ASN A 347 28.99 -17.39 -15.86
N LEU A 348 28.50 -17.17 -14.63
CA LEU A 348 29.13 -17.62 -13.39
C LEU A 348 28.51 -18.93 -12.92
N GLU A 349 29.30 -19.72 -12.19
CA GLU A 349 28.78 -20.86 -11.43
C GLU A 349 27.94 -20.33 -10.26
N VAL A 350 26.61 -20.50 -10.36
CA VAL A 350 25.67 -20.24 -9.26
C VAL A 350 25.21 -21.59 -8.67
N GLU A 351 24.83 -21.60 -7.40
CA GLU A 351 24.63 -22.85 -6.65
C GLU A 351 23.41 -23.64 -7.16
N ASP A 352 22.26 -22.98 -7.27
CA ASP A 352 21.00 -23.57 -7.72
C ASP A 352 20.27 -22.69 -8.76
N ASP A 353 19.22 -23.26 -9.35
CA ASP A 353 18.29 -22.56 -10.23
C ASP A 353 17.54 -21.45 -9.49
N GLY A 354 16.97 -20.53 -10.25
CA GLY A 354 16.11 -19.48 -9.72
C GLY A 354 16.60 -18.06 -10.00
N ALA A 355 15.68 -17.21 -10.44
CA ALA A 355 15.97 -15.84 -10.79
C ALA A 355 14.76 -14.93 -10.63
N PHE A 356 15.01 -13.67 -10.30
CA PHE A 356 14.03 -12.61 -10.52
C PHE A 356 14.04 -12.20 -12.00
N LEU A 357 12.86 -11.86 -12.51
CA LEU A 357 12.69 -11.20 -13.79
C LEU A 357 12.63 -9.69 -13.53
N CYS A 358 13.58 -8.95 -14.11
CA CYS A 358 13.75 -7.54 -13.83
C CYS A 358 13.64 -6.70 -15.10
N GLN A 359 12.90 -5.59 -15.00
CA GLN A 359 12.85 -4.56 -16.03
C GLN A 359 13.93 -3.50 -15.78
N ASN A 360 14.65 -3.14 -16.83
CA ASN A 360 15.68 -2.12 -16.81
C ASN A 360 15.16 -0.79 -17.41
N SER A 361 15.97 0.25 -17.30
CA SER A 361 15.71 1.61 -17.82
C SER A 361 16.66 1.99 -18.95
N TRP A 362 17.10 1.04 -19.77
CA TRP A 362 18.03 1.26 -20.90
C TRP A 362 17.38 1.08 -22.28
N GLY A 363 16.05 1.13 -22.34
CA GLY A 363 15.26 0.89 -23.54
C GLY A 363 15.11 -0.59 -23.90
N GLU A 364 14.20 -0.85 -24.83
CA GLU A 364 13.82 -2.20 -25.27
C GLU A 364 14.96 -2.98 -25.93
N GLU A 365 15.97 -2.29 -26.47
CA GLU A 365 17.14 -2.94 -27.10
C GLU A 365 18.04 -3.67 -26.09
N PHE A 366 17.86 -3.46 -24.78
CA PHE A 366 18.59 -4.18 -23.76
C PHE A 366 17.89 -5.48 -23.38
N GLY A 367 18.61 -6.59 -23.34
CA GLY A 367 18.03 -7.84 -22.82
C GLY A 367 16.97 -8.43 -23.76
N ASP A 368 15.91 -8.95 -23.15
CA ASP A 368 14.68 -9.40 -23.78
C ASP A 368 13.65 -8.27 -23.71
N ASP A 369 13.65 -7.39 -24.73
CA ASP A 369 12.76 -6.22 -24.81
C ASP A 369 12.80 -5.33 -23.56
N GLY A 370 14.00 -5.06 -23.02
CA GLY A 370 14.23 -4.25 -21.82
C GLY A 370 14.29 -5.04 -20.51
N VAL A 371 14.05 -6.34 -20.56
CA VAL A 371 13.91 -7.23 -19.39
C VAL A 371 15.05 -8.25 -19.35
N PHE A 372 15.46 -8.65 -18.16
CA PHE A 372 16.53 -9.61 -17.96
C PHE A 372 16.38 -10.35 -16.63
N TYR A 373 16.99 -11.53 -16.53
CA TYR A 373 17.00 -12.33 -15.31
C TYR A 373 18.16 -11.92 -14.40
N VAL A 374 17.88 -11.77 -13.10
CA VAL A 374 18.91 -11.60 -12.06
C VAL A 374 18.84 -12.79 -11.11
N SER A 375 19.95 -13.52 -10.98
CA SER A 375 20.02 -14.69 -10.11
C SER A 375 19.68 -14.34 -8.66
N TYR A 376 19.00 -15.25 -7.95
CA TYR A 376 18.83 -15.16 -6.49
C TYR A 376 20.16 -15.11 -5.72
N TYR A 377 21.24 -15.55 -6.34
CA TYR A 377 22.59 -15.53 -5.78
C TYR A 377 23.36 -14.23 -6.04
N ASP A 378 22.78 -13.27 -6.76
CA ASP A 378 23.36 -11.93 -6.86
C ASP A 378 23.47 -11.33 -5.46
N VAL A 379 24.63 -10.76 -5.10
CA VAL A 379 24.89 -10.29 -3.72
C VAL A 379 24.05 -9.08 -3.32
N ASN A 380 23.51 -8.32 -4.28
CA ASN A 380 22.79 -7.07 -4.03
C ASN A 380 21.27 -7.19 -4.22
N ILE A 381 20.80 -8.03 -5.15
CA ILE A 381 19.36 -8.13 -5.46
C ILE A 381 18.52 -8.38 -4.20
N GLY A 382 17.46 -7.58 -4.03
CA GLY A 382 16.53 -7.68 -2.89
C GLY A 382 17.12 -7.29 -1.53
N LEU A 383 18.37 -6.82 -1.45
CA LEU A 383 18.95 -6.38 -0.18
C LEU A 383 18.26 -5.12 0.35
N HIS A 384 17.96 -4.19 -0.56
CA HIS A 384 17.13 -3.01 -0.34
C HIS A 384 16.02 -3.03 -1.38
N SER A 385 14.78 -3.00 -0.91
CA SER A 385 13.61 -3.00 -1.79
C SER A 385 12.57 -2.01 -1.30
N VAL A 386 11.95 -1.29 -2.24
CA VAL A 386 10.86 -0.36 -1.95
C VAL A 386 9.58 -0.88 -2.60
N ILE A 387 8.51 -0.92 -1.81
CA ILE A 387 7.17 -1.27 -2.24
C ILE A 387 6.28 -0.07 -2.01
N TYR A 388 5.49 0.29 -3.01
CA TYR A 388 4.49 1.35 -2.89
C TYR A 388 3.12 0.70 -2.69
N THR A 389 2.41 1.07 -1.64
CA THR A 389 1.15 0.40 -1.25
C THR A 389 0.01 1.38 -1.03
N GLY A 390 0.30 2.65 -0.76
CA GLY A 390 -0.70 3.71 -0.63
C GLY A 390 -0.56 4.70 -1.77
N ILE A 391 -1.23 4.44 -2.90
CA ILE A 391 -1.31 5.37 -4.03
C ILE A 391 -2.75 5.87 -4.11
N GLU A 392 -2.94 7.17 -3.89
CA GLU A 392 -4.25 7.78 -3.78
C GLU A 392 -4.45 8.91 -4.81
N GLU A 393 -5.71 9.24 -5.05
CA GLU A 393 -6.06 10.46 -5.80
C GLU A 393 -5.67 11.71 -5.02
N THR A 394 -5.56 12.83 -5.73
CA THR A 394 -5.08 14.11 -5.18
C THR A 394 -6.13 14.90 -4.41
N ASP A 395 -7.37 14.40 -4.36
CA ASP A 395 -8.48 14.97 -3.59
C ASP A 395 -8.67 14.34 -2.20
N ASN A 396 -7.78 13.42 -1.80
CA ASN A 396 -7.77 12.79 -0.48
C ASN A 396 -7.56 13.77 0.68
N TYR A 397 -6.85 14.88 0.43
CA TYR A 397 -6.53 15.91 1.41
C TYR A 397 -6.38 17.28 0.74
N SER A 398 -6.78 18.34 1.45
CA SER A 398 -6.69 19.69 0.91
C SER A 398 -5.32 20.35 1.09
N GLN A 399 -4.56 20.00 2.13
CA GLN A 399 -3.30 20.65 2.52
C GLN A 399 -2.33 19.66 3.17
N ILE A 400 -1.02 19.90 2.97
CA ILE A 400 0.08 19.25 3.68
C ILE A 400 0.92 20.32 4.39
N TYR A 401 1.24 20.06 5.66
CA TYR A 401 2.17 20.85 6.47
C TYR A 401 3.42 20.00 6.74
N GLN A 402 4.59 20.51 6.34
CA GLN A 402 5.85 19.79 6.37
C GLN A 402 7.04 20.75 6.40
N SER A 403 8.20 20.24 6.80
CA SER A 403 9.49 20.95 6.84
C SER A 403 10.64 19.99 6.58
N ASP A 404 10.41 18.96 5.75
CA ASP A 404 11.34 17.83 5.55
C ASP A 404 11.31 17.38 4.09
N LEU A 405 11.72 18.26 3.18
CA LEU A 405 11.66 18.01 1.73
C LEU A 405 12.67 16.97 1.24
N CYS A 406 13.76 16.76 1.98
CA CYS A 406 14.72 15.67 1.79
C CYS A 406 14.34 14.42 2.60
N GLY A 407 13.28 14.48 3.41
CA GLY A 407 12.75 13.34 4.16
C GLY A 407 13.79 12.68 5.08
N TRP A 408 13.82 11.35 5.05
CA TRP A 408 14.65 10.54 5.95
C TRP A 408 16.14 10.53 5.56
N VAL A 409 16.87 11.53 6.03
CA VAL A 409 18.35 11.66 5.87
C VAL A 409 19.09 11.06 7.07
N GLY A 410 18.52 11.21 8.26
CA GLY A 410 19.13 10.80 9.52
C GLY A 410 18.16 10.23 10.52
N GLN A 411 18.69 9.90 11.69
CA GLN A 411 17.93 9.38 12.82
C GLN A 411 18.31 10.12 14.10
N LEU A 412 17.33 10.31 14.97
CA LEU A 412 17.47 11.00 16.25
C LEU A 412 16.84 10.19 17.38
N GLY A 413 17.45 10.23 18.56
CA GLY A 413 16.88 9.63 19.77
C GLY A 413 17.81 9.65 20.97
N TYR A 414 17.47 8.85 21.98
CA TYR A 414 18.04 8.93 23.34
C TYR A 414 18.64 7.59 23.80
N ASP A 415 19.36 6.90 22.90
CA ASP A 415 19.90 5.56 23.15
C ASP A 415 18.84 4.57 23.66
N LYS A 416 17.64 4.68 23.09
CA LYS A 416 16.48 3.89 23.49
C LYS A 416 15.51 3.72 22.33
N GLU A 417 14.75 2.64 22.38
CA GLU A 417 13.82 2.22 21.33
C GLU A 417 12.63 3.17 21.12
N SER A 418 12.41 4.14 22.00
CA SER A 418 11.26 5.05 21.91
C SER A 418 11.60 6.52 22.15
N LEU A 419 10.86 7.44 21.57
CA LEU A 419 10.82 8.85 22.00
C LEU A 419 9.52 9.52 21.59
N TYR A 420 9.33 10.74 22.10
CA TYR A 420 8.35 11.67 21.57
C TYR A 420 9.05 12.63 20.59
N GLY A 421 8.50 12.76 19.38
CA GLY A 421 8.75 13.88 18.47
C GLY A 421 7.49 14.75 18.36
N ALA A 422 7.65 16.03 18.06
CA ALA A 422 6.54 16.95 17.86
C ALA A 422 6.90 18.04 16.85
N ASN A 423 6.00 18.33 15.92
CA ASN A 423 6.12 19.50 15.02
C ASN A 423 4.97 20.46 15.26
N VAL A 424 5.28 21.75 15.23
CA VAL A 424 4.32 22.86 15.39
C VAL A 424 4.07 23.50 14.03
N TYR A 425 2.80 23.71 13.71
CA TYR A 425 2.34 24.36 12.48
C TYR A 425 1.36 25.48 12.79
N THR A 426 1.17 26.36 11.80
CA THR A 426 0.15 27.42 11.84
C THR A 426 -0.86 27.16 10.73
N ALA A 427 -2.12 26.98 11.11
CA ALA A 427 -3.20 26.73 10.16
C ALA A 427 -3.36 27.89 9.17
N GLN A 428 -3.40 27.59 7.88
CA GLN A 428 -3.57 28.57 6.80
C GLN A 428 -5.05 28.92 6.53
N SER A 429 -5.97 28.11 7.05
CA SER A 429 -7.41 28.32 6.95
C SER A 429 -8.13 27.64 8.11
N GLU A 430 -9.46 27.81 8.20
CA GLU A 430 -10.28 26.93 9.03
C GLU A 430 -10.32 25.54 8.40
N GLU A 431 -9.78 24.57 9.13
CA GLU A 431 -9.47 23.23 8.60
C GLU A 431 -9.65 22.15 9.68
N VAL A 432 -9.88 20.93 9.20
CA VAL A 432 -9.95 19.72 10.00
C VAL A 432 -8.65 18.95 9.78
N LEU A 433 -7.88 18.73 10.84
CA LEU A 433 -6.72 17.84 10.77
C LEU A 433 -7.20 16.40 10.63
N LYS A 434 -6.67 15.68 9.64
CA LYS A 434 -7.16 14.37 9.22
C LYS A 434 -6.14 13.25 9.37
N ALA A 435 -4.85 13.53 9.18
CA ALA A 435 -3.82 12.51 9.27
C ALA A 435 -2.45 13.10 9.62
N ALA A 436 -1.50 12.23 9.98
CA ALA A 436 -0.09 12.57 10.12
C ALA A 436 0.80 11.57 9.38
N GLY A 437 1.83 12.08 8.73
CA GLY A 437 2.79 11.27 7.96
C GLY A 437 4.16 11.22 8.61
N PHE A 438 4.76 10.04 8.74
CA PHE A 438 6.09 9.87 9.34
C PHE A 438 6.79 8.61 8.82
N TYR A 439 8.08 8.49 9.09
CA TYR A 439 8.85 7.29 8.76
C TYR A 439 8.96 6.35 9.97
N ALA A 440 8.65 5.07 9.76
CA ALA A 440 9.07 3.99 10.65
C ALA A 440 10.49 3.58 10.26
N THR A 441 11.45 3.70 11.18
CA THR A 441 12.87 3.45 10.88
C THR A 441 13.28 1.98 11.01
N GLY A 442 12.32 1.08 11.24
CA GLY A 442 12.56 -0.34 11.47
C GLY A 442 11.26 -1.15 11.52
N LYS A 443 11.38 -2.47 11.52
CA LYS A 443 10.25 -3.42 11.60
C LYS A 443 9.54 -3.35 12.94
N GLU A 444 8.26 -3.75 12.94
CA GLU A 444 7.41 -3.84 14.14
C GLU A 444 7.37 -2.55 14.96
N THR A 445 7.38 -1.40 14.27
CA THR A 445 7.34 -0.08 14.90
C THR A 445 5.93 0.22 15.39
N SER A 446 5.76 0.49 16.68
CA SER A 446 4.49 0.98 17.23
C SER A 446 4.49 2.49 17.38
N TYR A 447 3.30 3.09 17.28
CA TYR A 447 3.13 4.53 17.36
C TYR A 447 1.87 4.92 18.13
N GLU A 448 1.91 6.13 18.69
CA GLU A 448 0.74 6.86 19.15
C GLU A 448 0.84 8.31 18.65
N LEU A 449 -0.24 8.81 18.04
CA LEU A 449 -0.34 10.16 17.51
C LEU A 449 -1.24 11.02 18.38
N TYR A 450 -0.83 12.28 18.53
CA TYR A 450 -1.57 13.26 19.31
C TYR A 450 -1.62 14.61 18.64
N VAL A 451 -2.69 15.37 18.93
CA VAL A 451 -2.84 16.77 18.53
C VAL A 451 -2.90 17.67 19.76
N VAL A 452 -2.24 18.82 19.67
CA VAL A 452 -2.31 19.93 20.64
C VAL A 452 -2.81 21.17 19.91
N LYS A 453 -3.94 21.70 20.35
CA LYS A 453 -4.49 22.96 19.88
C LYS A 453 -3.99 24.16 20.68
N ASP A 454 -4.12 25.36 20.14
CA ASP A 454 -3.74 26.62 20.77
C ASP A 454 -2.31 26.54 21.37
N PHE A 455 -1.34 26.14 20.55
CA PHE A 455 0.06 26.00 20.96
C PHE A 455 0.70 27.36 21.23
N GLU A 456 1.13 27.57 22.48
CA GLU A 456 1.84 28.78 22.89
C GLU A 456 3.33 28.50 23.12
N ASN A 457 3.63 27.39 23.78
CA ASN A 457 4.96 26.93 24.13
C ASN A 457 4.92 25.44 24.53
N THR A 458 6.06 24.87 24.93
CA THR A 458 6.21 23.45 25.27
C THR A 458 5.29 22.97 26.41
N ASP A 459 4.80 23.85 27.29
CA ASP A 459 3.83 23.46 28.33
C ASP A 459 2.46 23.09 27.73
N SER A 460 2.14 23.58 26.52
CA SER A 460 0.91 23.18 25.80
C SER A 460 0.88 21.68 25.47
N PHE A 461 2.04 20.99 25.39
CA PHE A 461 2.11 19.55 25.11
C PHE A 461 1.44 18.66 26.18
N GLU A 462 1.17 19.21 27.38
CA GLU A 462 0.40 18.51 28.41
C GLU A 462 -1.10 18.39 28.06
N LYS A 463 -1.60 19.24 27.15
CA LYS A 463 -3.01 19.27 26.71
C LYS A 463 -3.29 18.38 25.49
N ARG A 464 -2.37 17.47 25.15
CA ARG A 464 -2.44 16.62 23.97
C ARG A 464 -3.65 15.69 23.99
N ILE A 465 -4.25 15.49 22.82
CA ILE A 465 -5.38 14.61 22.59
C ILE A 465 -4.90 13.48 21.71
N LYS A 466 -5.04 12.22 22.14
CA LYS A 466 -4.71 11.06 21.31
C LYS A 466 -5.70 11.00 20.14
N VAL A 467 -5.18 10.86 18.93
CA VAL A 467 -5.95 10.84 17.69
C VAL A 467 -5.79 9.56 16.87
N ALA A 468 -4.70 8.80 17.09
CA ALA A 468 -4.51 7.48 16.49
C ALA A 468 -3.46 6.68 17.29
N GLU A 469 -3.48 5.36 17.17
CA GLU A 469 -2.42 4.46 17.64
C GLU A 469 -2.38 3.19 16.81
N GLY A 470 -1.21 2.55 16.73
CA GLY A 470 -1.09 1.32 15.93
C GLY A 470 0.32 0.76 15.89
N SER A 471 0.52 -0.17 14.95
CA SER A 471 1.79 -0.83 14.68
C SER A 471 2.02 -1.02 13.18
N LEU A 472 3.26 -0.91 12.77
CA LEU A 472 3.73 -0.97 11.39
C LEU A 472 4.73 -2.12 11.26
N ALA A 473 4.44 -3.08 10.39
CA ALA A 473 5.24 -4.30 10.26
C ALA A 473 6.63 -4.01 9.67
N ASN A 474 6.71 -3.10 8.69
CA ASN A 474 7.93 -2.80 7.96
C ASN A 474 8.44 -1.38 8.24
N ALA A 475 9.74 -1.15 8.01
CA ALA A 475 10.25 0.20 7.88
C ALA A 475 9.63 0.88 6.65
N GLY A 476 9.63 2.21 6.59
CA GLY A 476 9.00 2.92 5.48
C GLY A 476 8.37 4.25 5.86
N TYR A 477 7.64 4.84 4.92
CA TYR A 477 6.82 6.03 5.13
C TYR A 477 5.34 5.64 5.21
N TYR A 478 4.63 6.24 6.15
CA TYR A 478 3.22 5.96 6.39
C TYR A 478 2.46 7.24 6.72
N THR A 479 1.30 7.42 6.11
CA THR A 479 0.28 8.41 6.49
C THR A 479 -0.80 7.72 7.29
N ILE A 480 -1.02 8.17 8.52
CA ILE A 480 -1.97 7.57 9.46
C ILE A 480 -3.16 8.51 9.67
N ASP A 481 -4.34 8.02 9.32
CA ASP A 481 -5.61 8.69 9.56
C ASP A 481 -5.90 8.85 11.05
N PHE A 482 -6.49 9.98 11.40
CA PHE A 482 -6.96 10.27 12.74
C PHE A 482 -8.33 9.66 12.96
N GLU A 483 -8.45 8.82 13.98
CA GLU A 483 -9.71 8.28 14.49
C GLU A 483 -10.61 9.38 15.09
N LYS A 484 -10.03 10.54 15.38
CA LYS A 484 -10.71 11.68 15.97
C LYS A 484 -10.36 12.98 15.26
N GLU A 485 -11.38 13.59 14.66
CA GLU A 485 -11.26 14.89 14.01
C GLU A 485 -10.83 16.00 14.99
N CYS A 486 -9.91 16.84 14.52
CA CYS A 486 -9.43 18.02 15.26
C CYS A 486 -9.55 19.26 14.38
N GLN A 487 -10.51 20.14 14.67
CA GLN A 487 -10.65 21.41 13.96
C GLN A 487 -9.65 22.44 14.47
N VAL A 488 -9.05 23.24 13.59
CA VAL A 488 -8.20 24.38 13.91
C VAL A 488 -8.65 25.60 13.11
N ARG A 489 -8.52 26.79 13.71
CA ARG A 489 -8.92 28.05 13.05
C ARG A 489 -7.76 28.61 12.24
N GLU A 490 -8.06 29.41 11.23
CA GLU A 490 -7.04 30.17 10.50
C GLU A 490 -6.13 30.95 11.47
N GLY A 491 -4.82 30.81 11.32
CA GLY A 491 -3.79 31.42 12.16
C GLY A 491 -3.61 30.76 13.53
N GLU A 492 -4.41 29.74 13.88
CA GLU A 492 -4.19 28.94 15.08
C GLU A 492 -2.91 28.13 14.95
N ARG A 493 -2.05 28.25 15.96
CA ARG A 493 -0.88 27.37 16.09
C ARG A 493 -1.31 26.08 16.75
N TYR A 494 -0.91 24.96 16.18
CA TYR A 494 -1.18 23.62 16.71
C TYR A 494 0.08 22.77 16.60
N ALA A 495 0.12 21.65 17.31
CA ALA A 495 1.20 20.69 17.21
C ALA A 495 0.66 19.28 16.98
N VAL A 496 1.39 18.50 16.19
CA VAL A 496 1.26 17.04 16.13
C VAL A 496 2.40 16.42 16.93
N LEU A 497 2.12 15.40 17.73
CA LEU A 497 3.12 14.66 18.47
C LEU A 497 3.05 13.20 18.05
N LEU A 498 4.22 12.60 17.89
CA LEU A 498 4.41 11.18 17.64
C LEU A 498 5.17 10.58 18.82
N TYR A 499 4.55 9.63 19.51
CA TYR A 499 5.28 8.71 20.36
C TYR A 499 5.56 7.45 19.56
N ILE A 500 6.83 7.23 19.21
CA ILE A 500 7.26 6.10 18.37
C ILE A 500 8.09 5.14 19.20
N THR A 501 7.91 3.84 18.97
CA THR A 501 8.75 2.76 19.51
C THR A 501 9.16 1.81 18.40
N THR A 502 10.46 1.72 18.11
CA THR A 502 11.03 0.82 17.10
C THR A 502 11.96 -0.17 17.79
N PRO A 503 11.58 -1.47 17.87
CA PRO A 503 12.39 -2.50 18.50
C PRO A 503 13.83 -2.55 17.97
N GLY A 504 14.81 -2.64 18.88
CA GLY A 504 16.23 -2.68 18.57
C GLY A 504 16.86 -1.34 18.14
N SER A 505 16.07 -0.28 17.93
CA SER A 505 16.60 1.04 17.56
C SER A 505 17.11 1.81 18.79
N VAL A 506 18.13 2.64 18.59
CA VAL A 506 18.60 3.63 19.57
C VAL A 506 18.17 5.06 19.20
N HIS A 507 17.76 5.26 17.94
CA HIS A 507 17.37 6.54 17.35
C HIS A 507 16.13 6.36 16.45
N PRO A 508 14.94 6.13 17.01
CA PRO A 508 13.78 5.73 16.20
C PRO A 508 13.09 6.87 15.44
N MET A 509 13.51 8.14 15.61
CA MET A 509 12.89 9.27 14.91
C MET A 509 13.67 9.62 13.65
N ALA A 510 13.04 9.54 12.48
CA ALA A 510 13.62 10.04 11.23
C ALA A 510 13.70 11.57 11.23
N VAL A 511 14.81 12.09 10.68
CA VAL A 511 15.06 13.53 10.60
C VAL A 511 15.68 13.92 9.25
N GLU A 512 15.44 15.16 8.85
CA GLU A 512 16.14 15.84 7.78
C GLU A 512 17.23 16.74 8.41
N TYR A 513 18.45 16.72 7.86
CA TYR A 513 19.52 17.62 8.27
C TYR A 513 20.56 17.77 7.16
N ALA A 514 21.38 18.83 7.26
CA ALA A 514 22.53 19.01 6.38
C ALA A 514 23.65 18.03 6.77
N ALA A 515 23.68 16.87 6.12
CA ALA A 515 24.62 15.78 6.39
C ALA A 515 25.91 15.94 5.57
N ASP A 516 25.78 16.33 4.31
CA ASP A 516 26.84 16.40 3.31
C ASP A 516 26.40 17.25 2.09
N ASP A 517 27.21 17.24 1.02
CA ASP A 517 26.95 17.99 -0.22
C ASP A 517 25.57 17.67 -0.85
N LEU A 518 24.99 16.48 -0.61
CA LEU A 518 23.68 16.08 -1.15
C LEU A 518 22.52 16.86 -0.50
N THR A 519 22.71 17.26 0.76
CA THR A 519 21.70 17.89 1.61
C THR A 519 22.08 19.31 2.02
N ASP A 520 23.04 19.93 1.33
CA ASP A 520 23.53 21.28 1.61
C ASP A 520 22.47 22.39 1.37
N HIS A 521 21.34 22.05 0.75
CA HIS A 521 20.22 22.97 0.50
C HIS A 521 19.04 22.78 1.46
N VAL A 522 19.17 21.90 2.45
CA VAL A 522 18.15 21.74 3.49
C VAL A 522 17.91 23.07 4.20
N ASP A 523 16.65 23.50 4.25
CA ASP A 523 16.23 24.62 5.07
C ASP A 523 15.85 24.11 6.46
N LEU A 524 16.59 24.51 7.50
CA LEU A 524 16.28 24.17 8.90
C LEU A 524 15.56 25.31 9.64
N THR A 525 15.13 26.33 8.91
CA THR A 525 14.48 27.53 9.46
C THR A 525 12.97 27.54 9.28
N ASP A 526 12.44 26.62 8.48
CA ASP A 526 11.02 26.39 8.23
C ASP A 526 10.37 25.45 9.26
N GLY A 527 11.17 24.65 9.98
CA GLY A 527 10.74 23.75 11.04
C GLY A 527 10.55 24.41 12.41
N GLU A 528 9.62 23.85 13.19
CA GLU A 528 9.49 24.10 14.63
C GLU A 528 9.21 22.78 15.36
N GLY A 529 10.26 21.98 15.48
CA GLY A 529 10.27 20.63 16.01
C GLY A 529 10.80 20.52 17.43
N TYR A 530 10.32 19.52 18.15
CA TYR A 530 10.74 19.20 19.51
C TYR A 530 10.85 17.70 19.73
N ILE A 531 11.86 17.29 20.51
CA ILE A 531 12.01 15.90 20.96
C ILE A 531 11.99 15.78 22.48
N SER A 532 11.53 14.64 22.97
CA SER A 532 11.53 14.33 24.39
C SER A 532 11.66 12.83 24.66
N PRO A 533 12.47 12.41 25.65
CA PRO A 533 12.55 11.01 26.03
C PRO A 533 11.30 10.54 26.78
N ASN A 534 10.49 11.43 27.35
CA ASN A 534 9.40 11.08 28.27
C ASN A 534 8.15 11.95 28.15
N GLY A 535 8.10 12.87 27.19
CA GLY A 535 6.98 13.78 26.96
C GLY A 535 6.81 14.86 28.04
N LYS A 536 7.84 15.13 28.86
CA LYS A 536 7.79 16.15 29.94
C LYS A 536 8.79 17.28 29.74
N LYS A 537 10.00 16.98 29.26
CA LYS A 537 11.04 17.97 28.96
C LYS A 537 11.36 17.89 27.48
N TRP A 538 11.31 19.03 26.82
CA TRP A 538 11.41 19.12 25.37
C TRP A 538 12.62 19.95 24.98
N GLU A 539 13.35 19.44 23.99
CA GLU A 539 14.49 20.10 23.35
C GLU A 539 14.09 20.42 21.92
N SER A 540 14.55 21.55 21.37
CA SER A 540 14.21 21.94 20.00
C SER A 540 15.07 21.15 19.01
N ALA A 541 14.43 20.54 18.02
CA ALA A 541 15.14 19.81 16.97
C ALA A 541 16.06 20.76 16.18
N GLU A 542 15.56 21.91 15.76
CA GLU A 542 16.30 22.84 14.88
C GLU A 542 17.38 23.60 15.66
N LYS A 543 17.10 24.01 16.90
CA LYS A 543 18.05 24.79 17.70
C LYS A 543 19.11 23.93 18.36
N ASP A 544 18.71 22.82 18.96
CA ASP A 544 19.59 22.01 19.81
C ASP A 544 20.20 20.83 19.04
N GLN A 545 19.47 20.26 18.06
CA GLN A 545 19.90 19.08 17.28
C GLN A 545 20.30 19.38 15.84
N LYS A 546 19.98 20.58 15.32
CA LYS A 546 20.27 21.03 13.95
C LYS A 546 19.63 20.13 12.88
N CYS A 547 18.36 19.79 13.08
CA CYS A 547 17.57 19.00 12.14
C CYS A 547 16.09 19.39 12.20
N ASN A 548 15.35 19.04 11.13
CA ASN A 548 13.90 19.04 11.10
C ASN A 548 13.39 17.61 11.34
N LEU A 549 12.28 17.47 12.07
CA LEU A 549 11.65 16.16 12.26
C LEU A 549 10.82 15.78 11.04
N CYS A 550 10.93 14.52 10.60
CA CYS A 550 10.10 13.98 9.52
C CYS A 550 8.71 13.59 10.04
N LEU A 551 7.88 14.60 10.31
CA LEU A 551 6.53 14.45 10.84
C LEU A 551 5.62 15.49 10.19
N LYS A 552 4.80 15.05 9.23
CA LYS A 552 3.90 15.89 8.42
C LYS A 552 2.47 15.85 8.96
N VAL A 553 1.67 16.86 8.62
CA VAL A 553 0.22 16.89 8.92
C VAL A 553 -0.59 17.12 7.65
N TYR A 554 -1.67 16.35 7.52
CA TYR A 554 -2.63 16.47 6.43
C TYR A 554 -3.97 16.96 6.96
N SER A 555 -4.61 17.86 6.20
CA SER A 555 -5.87 18.48 6.62
C SER A 555 -6.80 18.79 5.46
N ASP A 556 -8.08 18.92 5.79
CA ASP A 556 -9.13 19.34 4.87
C ASP A 556 -9.66 20.72 5.24
N LYS A 557 -9.88 21.55 4.21
CA LYS A 557 -10.61 22.80 4.40
C LYS A 557 -12.03 22.50 4.83
N GLU A 558 -12.53 23.21 5.83
CA GLU A 558 -13.93 23.07 6.20
C GLU A 558 -14.79 23.66 5.08
N THR A 559 -15.30 22.80 4.20
CA THR A 559 -16.28 23.23 3.19
C THR A 559 -17.57 23.52 3.94
N GLY A 560 -17.83 24.82 4.16
CA GLY A 560 -19.06 25.25 4.82
C GLY A 560 -20.25 24.55 4.17
N LYS A 561 -20.99 23.75 4.97
CA LYS A 561 -22.21 23.06 4.54
C LYS A 561 -23.07 24.05 3.73
N ARG A 562 -23.17 23.83 2.43
CA ARG A 562 -24.10 24.58 1.57
C ARG A 562 -25.52 24.13 1.78
#